data_AF-A0A1X2HU32-F1
#
_entry.id   AF-A0A1X2HU32-F1
#
_cell.length_a   1.000
_cell.length_b   1.000
_cell.length_c   1.000
_cell.angle_alpha   90.00
_cell.angle_beta   90.00
_cell.angle_gamma   90.00
#
_symmetry.space_group_name_H-M   'P 1'
#
loop_
_entity.id
_entity.type
_entity.pdbx_description
1 polymer ?
#
loop_
_entity_poly.entity_id
_entity_poly.type
_entity_poly.pdbx_seq_one_letter_code
_entity_poly.pdbx_strand_id
1 'polypeptide(L)'
;APRKFQPRPSLDGYVMVYLPTSSRTSHSEARKALWAMGVAQERVIDVHFPARGTVGLLIHASFEQELRSKLEKSKVTPVSFNPRDANTIGDPQHRDKSAVERAAMAQDLYDARMLQACLRMPRTHLGLAVLSYF
;
A
#
# COMPACT_ATOMS: atom_id res chain seq x y z
N ALA A 1 11.27 8.18 -39.02
CA ALA A 1 12.05 8.20 -37.76
C ALA A 1 11.32 7.38 -36.69
N PRO A 2 11.99 6.53 -35.91
CA PRO A 2 11.32 5.53 -35.07
C PRO A 2 10.68 6.19 -33.84
N ARG A 3 9.34 6.19 -33.78
CA ARG A 3 8.52 6.43 -32.58
C ARG A 3 8.62 5.26 -31.58
N LYS A 4 9.82 4.70 -31.36
CA LYS A 4 10.00 3.53 -30.48
C LYS A 4 10.03 3.89 -29.00
N PHE A 5 10.34 5.15 -28.68
CA PHE A 5 10.40 5.64 -27.32
C PHE A 5 9.43 6.79 -27.21
N GLN A 6 8.33 6.56 -26.50
CA GLN A 6 7.47 7.65 -26.03
C GLN A 6 8.01 8.13 -24.68
N PRO A 7 8.02 9.44 -24.41
CA PRO A 7 8.25 9.92 -23.06
C PRO A 7 7.18 9.32 -22.14
N ARG A 8 7.59 8.71 -21.02
CA ARG A 8 6.63 8.23 -20.03
C ARG A 8 5.88 9.44 -19.48
N PRO A 9 4.54 9.39 -19.38
CA PRO A 9 3.80 10.42 -18.66
C PRO A 9 4.33 10.52 -17.23
N SER A 10 4.59 11.75 -16.80
CA SER A 10 5.36 12.16 -15.62
C SER A 10 4.65 11.93 -14.28
N LEU A 11 4.09 10.73 -14.06
CA LEU A 11 3.69 10.29 -12.72
C LEU A 11 4.80 9.39 -12.16
N ASP A 12 5.96 10.00 -11.93
CA ASP A 12 7.07 9.37 -11.23
C ASP A 12 6.79 9.40 -9.73
N GLY A 13 6.81 8.22 -9.11
CA GLY A 13 6.58 8.09 -7.68
C GLY A 13 5.79 6.84 -7.33
N TYR A 14 5.38 6.79 -6.07
CA TYR A 14 4.72 5.65 -5.48
C TYR A 14 3.43 6.06 -4.78
N VAL A 15 2.44 5.19 -4.80
CA VAL A 15 1.16 5.43 -4.17
C VAL A 15 0.80 4.24 -3.29
N MET A 16 0.25 4.54 -2.12
CA MET A 16 -0.37 3.56 -1.24
C MET A 16 -1.87 3.51 -1.52
N VAL A 17 -2.38 2.35 -1.92
CA VAL A 17 -3.81 2.12 -2.14
C VAL A 17 -4.31 1.14 -1.08
N TYR A 18 -5.36 1.51 -0.36
CA TYR A 18 -5.93 0.69 0.70
C TYR A 18 -7.23 0.05 0.25
N LEU A 19 -7.36 -1.26 0.47
CA LEU A 19 -8.54 -2.04 0.16
C LEU A 19 -9.16 -2.58 1.45
N PRO A 20 -10.50 -2.66 1.53
CA PRO A 20 -11.16 -3.33 2.64
C PRO A 20 -10.97 -4.84 2.53
N THR A 21 -10.80 -5.51 3.67
CA THR A 21 -10.88 -6.97 3.78
C THR A 21 -11.81 -7.36 4.93
N SER A 22 -12.66 -8.36 4.69
CA SER A 22 -13.61 -8.85 5.69
C SER A 22 -12.98 -9.80 6.71
N SER A 23 -11.81 -10.36 6.39
CA SER A 23 -11.16 -11.40 7.19
C SER A 23 -9.66 -11.18 7.29
N ARG A 24 -9.02 -11.91 8.20
CA ARG A 24 -7.56 -11.93 8.30
C ARG A 24 -7.02 -12.66 7.07
N THR A 25 -6.55 -11.89 6.10
CA THR A 25 -5.99 -12.40 4.85
C THR A 25 -4.48 -12.53 4.97
N SER A 26 -3.92 -13.67 4.56
CA SER A 26 -2.48 -13.84 4.40
C SER A 26 -1.95 -13.09 3.16
N HIS A 27 -0.63 -12.87 3.09
CA HIS A 27 0.00 -12.29 1.90
C HIS A 27 -0.32 -13.08 0.61
N SER A 28 -0.32 -14.42 0.69
CA SER A 28 -0.58 -15.29 -0.46
C SER A 28 -2.02 -15.15 -0.95
N GLU A 29 -2.99 -15.15 -0.03
CA GLU A 29 -4.41 -14.96 -0.36
C GLU A 29 -4.68 -13.57 -0.94
N ALA A 30 -4.06 -12.52 -0.39
CA ALA A 30 -4.20 -11.16 -0.92
C ALA A 30 -3.66 -11.08 -2.35
N ARG A 31 -2.48 -11.65 -2.61
CA ARG A 31 -1.92 -11.73 -3.98
C ARG A 31 -2.80 -12.56 -4.90
N LYS A 32 -3.33 -13.71 -4.45
CA LYS A 32 -4.23 -14.55 -5.24
C LYS A 32 -5.53 -13.82 -5.60
N ALA A 33 -6.10 -13.07 -4.65
CA ALA A 33 -7.29 -12.26 -4.89
C ALA A 33 -7.02 -11.14 -5.92
N LEU A 34 -5.89 -10.44 -5.80
CA LEU A 34 -5.46 -9.44 -6.79
C LEU A 34 -5.30 -10.05 -8.19
N TRP A 35 -4.69 -11.23 -8.28
CA TRP A 35 -4.54 -11.95 -9.54
C TRP A 35 -5.88 -12.34 -10.15
N ALA A 36 -6.83 -12.83 -9.33
CA ALA A 36 -8.19 -13.15 -9.77
C ALA A 36 -8.96 -11.92 -10.28
N MET A 37 -8.65 -10.73 -9.77
CA MET A 37 -9.17 -9.43 -10.28
C MET A 37 -8.45 -8.93 -11.55
N GLY A 38 -7.50 -9.70 -12.08
CA GLY A 38 -6.70 -9.32 -13.27
C GLY A 38 -5.60 -8.30 -12.97
N VAL A 39 -5.23 -8.09 -11.69
CA VAL A 39 -4.13 -7.22 -11.30
C VAL A 39 -2.80 -7.94 -11.54
N ALA A 40 -1.93 -7.27 -12.29
CA ALA A 40 -0.58 -7.74 -12.60
C ALA A 40 0.27 -7.75 -11.31
N GLN A 41 0.76 -8.93 -10.91
CA GLN A 41 1.46 -9.13 -9.64
C GLN A 41 2.80 -8.41 -9.56
N GLU A 42 3.44 -8.23 -10.71
CA GLU A 42 4.70 -7.53 -10.90
C GLU A 42 4.56 -6.01 -10.79
N ARG A 43 3.35 -5.47 -10.91
CA ARG A 43 3.05 -4.03 -10.74
C ARG A 43 2.76 -3.67 -9.28
N VAL A 44 2.53 -4.68 -8.44
CA VAL A 44 2.36 -4.54 -6.99
C VAL A 44 3.71 -4.74 -6.31
N ILE A 45 4.30 -3.64 -5.86
CA ILE A 45 5.62 -3.59 -5.24
C ILE A 45 5.59 -4.31 -3.89
N ASP A 46 4.62 -3.95 -3.06
CA ASP A 46 4.42 -4.58 -1.75
C ASP A 46 2.92 -4.68 -1.41
N VAL A 47 2.59 -5.67 -0.59
CA VAL A 47 1.27 -5.84 0.01
C VAL A 47 1.49 -5.86 1.51
N HIS A 48 0.81 -5.03 2.29
CA HIS A 48 0.95 -5.04 3.75
C HIS A 48 -0.42 -4.91 4.43
N PHE A 49 -0.45 -5.10 5.75
CA PHE A 49 -1.68 -5.14 6.54
C PHE A 49 -1.59 -4.11 7.66
N PRO A 50 -1.89 -2.83 7.39
CA PRO A 50 -1.63 -1.75 8.33
C PRO A 50 -2.60 -1.77 9.52
N ALA A 51 -3.83 -2.22 9.30
CA ALA A 51 -4.88 -2.30 10.30
C ALA A 51 -5.77 -3.53 10.05
N ARG A 52 -6.54 -3.93 11.07
CA ARG A 52 -7.53 -5.00 10.92
C ARG A 52 -8.57 -4.58 9.89
N GLY A 53 -8.79 -5.44 8.90
CA GLY A 53 -9.78 -5.19 7.85
C GLY A 53 -9.27 -4.29 6.72
N THR A 54 -7.98 -3.97 6.69
CA THR A 54 -7.37 -3.15 5.62
C THR A 54 -6.15 -3.86 5.04
N VAL A 55 -6.08 -3.90 3.71
CA VAL A 55 -4.89 -4.31 2.95
C VAL A 55 -4.32 -3.09 2.26
N GLY A 56 -3.04 -2.79 2.49
CA GLY A 56 -2.30 -1.75 1.80
C GLY A 56 -1.53 -2.32 0.62
N LEU A 57 -1.60 -1.64 -0.52
CA LEU A 57 -0.86 -1.95 -1.74
C LEU A 57 0.09 -0.81 -2.04
N LEU A 58 1.37 -1.12 -2.18
CA LEU A 58 2.35 -0.19 -2.71
C LEU A 58 2.49 -0.43 -4.20
N ILE A 59 2.28 0.61 -5.01
CA ILE A 59 2.36 0.56 -6.47
C ILE A 59 3.10 1.79 -7.01
N HIS A 60 3.55 1.70 -8.25
CA HIS A 60 3.99 2.90 -8.98
C HIS A 60 2.78 3.77 -9.34
N ALA A 61 2.91 5.10 -9.22
CA ALA A 61 1.81 6.04 -9.44
C ALA A 61 1.19 5.90 -10.86
N SER A 62 2.02 5.64 -11.88
CA SER A 62 1.55 5.36 -13.25
C SER A 62 0.62 4.15 -13.41
N PHE A 63 0.53 3.27 -12.41
CA PHE A 63 -0.38 2.12 -12.41
C PHE A 63 -1.72 2.41 -11.72
N GLU A 64 -1.84 3.52 -11.00
CA GLU A 64 -2.99 3.76 -10.12
C GLU A 64 -4.33 3.76 -10.86
N GLN A 65 -4.40 4.45 -12.01
CA GLN A 65 -5.63 4.50 -12.82
C GLN A 65 -6.04 3.12 -13.34
N GLU A 66 -5.06 2.31 -13.77
CA GLU A 66 -5.31 0.95 -14.25
C GLU A 66 -5.78 0.05 -13.09
N LEU A 67 -5.14 0.16 -11.93
CA LEU A 67 -5.56 -0.56 -10.73
C LEU A 67 -6.99 -0.20 -10.34
N ARG A 68 -7.33 1.09 -10.27
CA ARG A 68 -8.68 1.56 -9.93
C ARG A 68 -9.73 1.01 -10.90
N SER A 69 -9.42 1.00 -12.20
CA SER A 69 -10.29 0.43 -13.24
C SER A 69 -10.54 -1.06 -13.03
N LYS A 70 -9.52 -1.82 -12.61
CA LYS A 70 -9.65 -3.27 -12.33
C LYS A 70 -10.44 -3.56 -11.05
N LEU A 71 -10.22 -2.75 -10.02
CA LEU A 71 -10.95 -2.84 -8.76
C LEU A 71 -12.44 -2.53 -8.97
N GLU A 72 -12.75 -1.49 -9.74
CA GLU A 72 -14.12 -1.11 -10.09
C GLU A 72 -14.86 -2.24 -10.84
N LYS A 73 -14.22 -2.86 -11.84
CA LYS A 73 -14.76 -4.05 -12.53
C LYS A 73 -15.05 -5.21 -11.57
N SER A 74 -14.26 -5.32 -10.51
CA SER A 74 -14.41 -6.34 -9.46
C SER A 74 -15.34 -5.90 -8.32
N LYS A 75 -15.97 -4.71 -8.42
CA LYS A 75 -16.84 -4.10 -7.40
C LYS A 75 -16.13 -3.88 -6.06
N VAL A 76 -14.81 -3.67 -6.09
CA VAL A 76 -14.00 -3.35 -4.91
C VAL A 76 -13.74 -1.86 -4.90
N THR A 77 -14.18 -1.18 -3.83
CA THR A 77 -13.94 0.25 -3.63
C THR A 77 -12.76 0.42 -2.66
N PRO A 78 -11.68 1.15 -3.06
CA PRO A 78 -10.62 1.52 -2.13
C PRO A 78 -11.15 2.33 -0.94
N VAL A 79 -10.55 2.15 0.23
CA VAL A 79 -10.90 2.91 1.44
C VAL A 79 -9.98 4.11 1.64
N SER A 80 -10.55 5.21 2.11
CA SER A 80 -9.77 6.33 2.62
C SER A 80 -9.23 5.95 4.00
N PHE A 81 -7.95 5.61 4.06
CA PHE A 81 -7.28 5.17 5.28
C PHE A 81 -5.97 5.94 5.44
N ASN A 82 -5.77 6.55 6.62
CA ASN A 82 -4.54 7.21 6.98
C ASN A 82 -3.78 6.37 8.02
N PRO A 83 -2.65 5.73 7.65
CA PRO A 83 -1.91 4.86 8.56
C PRO A 83 -1.28 5.62 9.75
N ARG A 84 -1.16 6.95 9.67
CA ARG A 84 -0.59 7.82 10.69
C ARG A 84 -1.64 8.41 11.63
N ASP A 85 -2.92 8.09 11.42
CA ASP A 85 -4.02 8.53 12.27
C ASP A 85 -4.04 7.77 13.60
N ALA A 86 -4.34 8.48 14.70
CA ALA A 86 -4.54 7.91 16.03
C ALA A 86 -5.57 6.77 16.06
N ASN A 87 -6.58 6.81 15.19
CA ASN A 87 -7.62 5.80 15.07
C ASN A 87 -7.12 4.47 14.50
N THR A 88 -5.93 4.45 13.88
CA THR A 88 -5.28 3.22 13.41
C THR A 88 -4.85 2.32 14.57
N ILE A 89 -4.54 2.89 15.73
CA ILE A 89 -4.17 2.15 16.93
C ILE A 89 -5.44 1.61 17.61
N GLY A 90 -5.84 0.41 17.20
CA GLY A 90 -7.02 -0.29 17.72
C GLY A 90 -6.78 -1.22 18.91
N ASP A 91 -5.57 -1.25 19.47
CA ASP A 91 -5.24 -2.13 20.60
C ASP A 91 -5.89 -1.59 21.89
N PRO A 92 -6.72 -2.40 22.59
CA PRO A 92 -7.34 -1.99 23.86
C PRO A 92 -6.36 -1.45 24.90
N GLN A 93 -5.11 -1.93 24.90
CA GLN A 93 -4.07 -1.49 25.84
C GLN A 93 -3.64 -0.02 25.66
N HIS A 94 -4.06 0.62 24.55
CA HIS A 94 -3.74 2.02 24.24
C HIS A 94 -4.99 2.91 24.25
N ARG A 95 -6.13 2.40 24.73
CA ARG A 95 -7.40 3.13 24.75
C ARG A 95 -7.35 4.39 25.60
N ASP A 96 -6.60 4.35 26.70
CA ASP A 96 -6.50 5.46 27.65
C ASP A 96 -5.47 6.52 27.23
N LYS A 97 -4.68 6.24 26.17
CA LYS A 97 -3.71 7.20 25.64
C LYS A 97 -4.41 8.35 24.92
N SER A 98 -3.81 9.53 25.02
CA SER A 98 -4.25 10.70 24.27
C SER A 98 -4.20 10.45 22.75
N ALA A 99 -4.96 11.24 21.99
CA ALA A 99 -4.92 11.16 20.53
C ALA A 99 -3.51 11.48 19.97
N VAL A 100 -2.77 12.38 20.62
CA VAL A 100 -1.42 12.77 20.22
C VAL A 100 -0.44 11.61 20.37
N GLU A 101 -0.46 10.92 21.51
CA GLU A 101 0.40 9.74 21.76
C GLU A 101 0.07 8.59 20.79
N ARG A 102 -1.21 8.39 20.48
CA ARG A 102 -1.63 7.38 19.50
C ARG A 102 -1.21 7.73 18.09
N ALA A 103 -1.26 9.01 17.69
CA ALA A 103 -0.78 9.46 16.39
C ALA A 103 0.75 9.28 16.26
N ALA A 104 1.52 9.61 17.31
CA ALA A 104 2.95 9.37 17.34
C ALA A 104 3.29 7.88 17.20
N MET A 105 2.57 7.01 17.93
CA MET A 105 2.72 5.56 17.79
C MET A 105 2.34 5.05 16.40
N ALA A 106 1.28 5.60 15.79
CA ALA A 106 0.88 5.25 14.43
C ALA A 106 1.95 5.65 13.41
N GLN A 107 2.57 6.82 13.60
CA GLN A 107 3.71 7.28 12.80
C GLN A 107 4.91 6.32 12.93
N ASP A 108 5.35 6.01 14.14
CA ASP A 108 6.47 5.09 14.37
C ASP A 108 6.22 3.72 13.74
N LEU A 109 4.99 3.21 13.87
CA LEU A 109 4.58 1.94 13.29
C LEU A 109 4.56 1.99 11.76
N TYR A 110 4.12 3.10 11.17
CA TYR A 110 4.17 3.30 9.73
C TYR A 110 5.62 3.30 9.23
N ASP A 111 6.51 4.06 9.87
CA ASP A 111 7.91 4.18 9.46
C ASP A 111 8.65 2.85 9.60
N ALA A 112 8.44 2.11 10.71
CA ALA A 112 9.00 0.78 10.90
C ALA A 112 8.54 -0.21 9.83
N ARG A 113 7.24 -0.19 9.48
CA ARG A 113 6.69 -1.07 8.44
C ARG A 113 7.23 -0.72 7.06
N MET A 114 7.35 0.56 6.74
CA MET A 114 7.93 1.03 5.48
C MET A 114 9.38 0.60 5.33
N LEU A 115 10.18 0.80 6.37
CA LEU A 115 11.57 0.34 6.39
C LEU A 115 11.66 -1.17 6.17
N GLN A 116 10.86 -1.95 6.90
CA GLN A 116 10.83 -3.42 6.76
C GLN A 116 10.32 -3.88 5.39
N ALA A 117 9.39 -3.16 4.77
CA ALA A 117 8.96 -3.44 3.40
C ALA A 117 10.11 -3.21 2.42
N CYS A 118 10.78 -2.06 2.49
CA CYS A 118 11.92 -1.71 1.63
C CYS A 118 13.10 -2.68 1.78
N LEU A 119 13.42 -3.11 3.00
CA LEU A 119 14.50 -4.07 3.26
C LEU A 119 14.20 -5.48 2.72
N ARG A 120 12.93 -5.87 2.61
CA ARG A 120 12.51 -7.17 2.06
C ARG A 120 12.42 -7.17 0.53
N MET A 121 12.55 -6.01 -0.12
CA MET A 121 12.47 -5.94 -1.58
C MET A 121 13.68 -6.64 -2.22
N PRO A 122 13.50 -7.41 -3.30
CA PRO A 122 14.58 -8.17 -3.93
C PRO A 122 15.65 -7.28 -4.57
N ARG A 123 15.34 -6.00 -4.82
CA ARG A 123 16.25 -5.04 -5.43
C ARG A 123 16.48 -3.87 -4.49
N THR A 124 17.72 -3.72 -4.01
CA THR A 124 18.08 -2.66 -3.07
C THR A 124 17.77 -1.25 -3.59
N HIS A 125 18.00 -1.00 -4.88
CA HIS A 125 17.69 0.31 -5.48
C HIS A 125 16.19 0.63 -5.46
N LEU A 126 15.32 -0.38 -5.55
CA LEU A 126 13.86 -0.17 -5.49
C LEU A 126 13.45 0.20 -4.07
N GLY A 127 13.96 -0.52 -3.06
CA GLY A 127 13.72 -0.21 -1.65
C GLY A 127 14.20 1.20 -1.29
N LEU A 128 15.39 1.59 -1.76
CA LEU A 128 15.91 2.96 -1.57
C LEU A 128 15.04 4.01 -2.27
N ALA A 129 14.63 3.77 -3.52
CA ALA A 129 13.79 4.71 -4.25
C ALA A 129 12.41 4.92 -3.59
N VAL A 130 11.80 3.84 -3.07
CA VAL A 130 10.55 3.92 -2.31
C VAL A 130 10.76 4.66 -0.99
N LEU A 131 11.82 4.34 -0.25
CA LEU A 131 12.12 4.95 1.04
C LEU A 131 12.41 6.45 0.92
N SER A 132 13.10 6.88 -0.13
CA SER A 132 13.37 8.31 -0.37
C SER A 132 12.14 9.10 -0.84
N TYR A 133 11.06 8.44 -1.23
CA TYR A 133 9.85 9.10 -1.71
C TYR A 133 8.83 9.41 -0.59
N PHE A 134 8.76 8.57 0.44
CA PHE A 134 7.76 8.68 1.54
C PHE A 134 8.32 9.31 2.81
#